data_AF-A0A2L1K7D5-F1
#
_entry.id   AF-A0A2L1K7D5-F1
#
_cell.length_a   1.000
_cell.length_b   1.000
_cell.length_c   1.000
_cell.angle_alpha   90.00
_cell.angle_beta   90.00
_cell.angle_gamma   90.00
#
_symmetry.space_group_name_H-M   'P 1'
#
loop_
_entity.id
_entity.type
_entity.pdbx_description
1 polymer ?
#
loop_
_entity_poly.entity_id
_entity_poly.type
_entity_poly.pdbx_seq_one_letter_code
_entity_poly.pdbx_strand_id
1 'polypeptide(L)'
;MIRTAGSLKLGKVQVSVLVRSLLKSERPSGLTQAIIEVGRINKTLYLLNYIDDEDYRRRILTQLNRGESRHAVARAICHGQKGEIRKRYTNGQEDQLGTLGLVTNAVVLWNTIYMQAALDHLRAQGETLNDEDIARLSPLCHGHINMLGHYSFTLAELVTKGHLRPLKEASEAENVA
;
A
#
# COMPACT_ATOMS: atom_id res chain seq x y z
N MET A 1 -1.45 -32.77 -18.27
CA MET A 1 -0.47 -31.95 -17.52
C MET A 1 0.71 -31.52 -18.40
N ILE A 2 1.52 -32.43 -18.95
CA ILE A 2 2.70 -32.05 -19.76
C ILE A 2 2.32 -31.29 -21.04
N ARG A 3 1.30 -31.75 -21.77
CA ARG A 3 0.84 -31.08 -23.01
C ARG A 3 0.31 -29.67 -22.72
N THR A 4 -0.47 -29.48 -21.65
CA THR A 4 -0.97 -28.16 -21.24
C THR A 4 0.16 -27.23 -20.79
N ALA A 5 1.11 -27.73 -20.00
CA ALA A 5 2.29 -26.96 -19.59
C ALA A 5 3.17 -26.58 -20.80
N GLY A 6 3.37 -27.50 -21.74
CA GLY A 6 4.09 -27.25 -22.99
C GLY A 6 3.40 -26.22 -23.88
N SER A 7 2.08 -26.31 -24.04
CA SER A 7 1.30 -25.31 -24.80
C SER A 7 1.34 -23.92 -24.19
N LEU A 8 1.33 -23.81 -22.85
CA LEU A 8 1.51 -22.53 -22.15
C LEU A 8 2.93 -21.99 -22.34
N LYS A 9 3.95 -22.83 -22.12
CA LYS A 9 5.36 -22.45 -22.25
C LYS A 9 5.73 -21.99 -23.66
N LEU A 10 5.13 -22.63 -24.69
CA LEU A 10 5.33 -22.29 -26.10
C LEU A 10 4.38 -21.19 -26.61
N GLY A 11 3.54 -20.60 -25.74
CA GLY A 11 2.61 -19.53 -26.11
C GLY A 11 1.51 -19.97 -27.09
N LYS A 12 1.27 -21.27 -27.27
CA LYS A 12 0.26 -21.81 -28.20
C LYS A 12 -1.16 -21.57 -27.71
N VAL A 13 -1.34 -21.39 -26.40
CA VAL A 13 -2.64 -21.11 -25.76
C VAL A 13 -2.45 -20.01 -24.72
N GLN A 14 -3.35 -19.02 -24.70
CA GLN A 14 -3.38 -18.01 -23.63
C GLN A 14 -3.90 -18.61 -22.32
N VAL A 15 -3.31 -18.21 -21.20
CA VAL A 15 -3.71 -18.66 -19.85
C VAL A 15 -5.19 -18.40 -19.59
N SER A 16 -5.71 -17.23 -20.01
CA SER A 16 -7.11 -16.85 -19.84
C SER A 16 -8.09 -17.84 -20.49
N VAL A 17 -7.77 -18.30 -21.70
CA VAL A 17 -8.57 -19.28 -22.46
C VAL A 17 -8.50 -20.65 -21.79
N LEU A 18 -7.31 -21.07 -21.36
CA LEU A 18 -7.13 -22.34 -20.67
C LEU A 18 -7.91 -22.38 -19.35
N VAL A 19 -7.82 -21.34 -18.53
CA VAL A 19 -8.55 -21.25 -17.25
C VAL A 19 -10.06 -21.29 -17.49
N ARG A 20 -10.57 -20.53 -18.46
CA ARG A 20 -11.99 -20.55 -18.82
C ARG A 20 -12.44 -21.95 -19.28
N SER A 21 -11.59 -22.66 -20.03
CA SER A 21 -11.88 -24.02 -20.46
C SER A 21 -11.86 -25.03 -19.31
N LEU A 22 -10.92 -24.91 -18.37
CA LEU A 22 -10.79 -25.80 -17.22
C LEU A 22 -11.92 -25.63 -16.20
N LEU A 23 -12.48 -24.41 -16.11
CA LEU A 23 -13.55 -24.02 -15.18
C LEU A 23 -14.95 -24.00 -15.84
N LYS A 24 -15.10 -24.49 -17.08
CA LYS A 24 -16.36 -24.45 -17.83
C LYS A 24 -17.47 -25.35 -17.23
N SER A 25 -17.08 -26.39 -16.51
CA SER A 25 -17.99 -27.43 -15.98
C SER A 25 -18.06 -27.36 -14.46
N GLU A 26 -19.26 -27.57 -13.90
CA GLU A 26 -19.46 -27.70 -12.44
C GLU A 26 -18.71 -28.91 -11.88
N ARG A 27 -18.54 -29.96 -12.68
CA ARG A 27 -17.69 -31.11 -12.32
C ARG A 27 -16.31 -30.94 -12.95
N PRO A 28 -15.25 -30.76 -12.14
CA PRO A 28 -13.89 -30.60 -12.67
C PRO A 28 -13.44 -31.88 -13.36
N SER A 29 -12.85 -31.72 -14.54
CA SER A 29 -12.23 -32.83 -15.28
C SER A 29 -11.06 -33.44 -14.49
N GLY A 30 -10.65 -34.66 -14.79
CA GLY A 30 -9.46 -35.28 -14.16
C GLY A 30 -8.18 -34.44 -14.31
N LEU A 31 -8.05 -33.72 -15.44
CA LEU A 31 -6.96 -32.76 -15.64
C LEU A 31 -7.09 -31.53 -14.72
N THR A 32 -8.30 -30.97 -14.60
CA THR A 32 -8.59 -29.85 -13.69
C THR A 32 -8.29 -30.24 -12.25
N GLN A 33 -8.71 -31.44 -11.82
CA GLN A 33 -8.42 -31.97 -10.49
C GLN A 33 -6.92 -32.12 -10.26
N ALA A 34 -6.18 -32.72 -11.20
CA ALA A 34 -4.72 -32.85 -11.08
C ALA A 34 -4.02 -31.48 -10.92
N ILE A 35 -4.48 -30.44 -11.63
CA ILE A 35 -3.95 -29.07 -11.47
C ILE A 35 -4.29 -28.51 -10.08
N ILE A 36 -5.51 -28.71 -9.60
CA ILE A 36 -5.94 -28.27 -8.26
C ILE A 36 -5.09 -28.95 -7.18
N GLU A 37 -4.86 -30.26 -7.26
CA GLU A 37 -4.05 -30.99 -6.27
C GLU A 37 -2.60 -30.49 -6.25
N VAL A 38 -2.00 -30.23 -7.42
CA VAL A 38 -0.66 -29.61 -7.49
C VAL A 38 -0.66 -28.23 -6.83
N GLY A 39 -1.71 -27.44 -7.03
CA GLY A 39 -1.89 -26.16 -6.33
C GLY A 39 -2.01 -26.32 -4.82
N ARG A 40 -2.72 -27.37 -4.34
CA ARG A 40 -2.85 -27.68 -2.91
C ARG A 40 -1.51 -28.05 -2.28
N ILE A 41 -0.66 -28.82 -2.97
CA ILE A 41 0.69 -29.15 -2.46
C ILE A 41 1.48 -27.86 -2.19
N ASN A 42 1.51 -26.94 -3.14
CA ASN A 42 2.20 -25.64 -2.96
C ASN A 42 1.58 -24.82 -1.82
N LYS A 43 0.24 -24.80 -1.71
CA LYS A 43 -0.46 -24.12 -0.60
C LYS A 43 -0.11 -24.73 0.76
N THR A 44 -0.05 -26.05 0.84
CA THR A 44 0.33 -26.77 2.07
C THR A 44 1.76 -26.44 2.47
N LEU A 45 2.72 -26.51 1.53
CA LEU A 45 4.11 -26.12 1.80
C LEU A 45 4.22 -24.67 2.27
N TYR A 46 3.50 -23.75 1.61
CA TYR A 46 3.44 -22.35 2.04
C TYR A 46 2.90 -22.21 3.47
N LEU A 47 1.79 -22.88 3.80
CA LEU A 47 1.19 -22.80 5.13
C LEU A 47 2.07 -23.42 6.22
N LEU A 48 2.73 -24.55 5.93
CA LEU A 48 3.67 -25.18 6.86
C LEU A 48 4.83 -24.23 7.15
N ASN A 49 5.45 -23.64 6.11
CA ASN A 49 6.51 -22.64 6.30
C ASN A 49 6.01 -21.39 7.06
N TYR A 50 4.78 -20.94 6.80
CA TYR A 50 4.21 -19.78 7.49
C TYR A 50 3.97 -20.02 8.99
N ILE A 51 3.64 -21.26 9.37
CA ILE A 51 3.42 -21.63 10.78
C ILE A 51 4.77 -21.83 11.47
N ASP A 52 5.71 -22.53 10.84
CA ASP A 52 6.99 -22.93 11.44
C ASP A 52 8.01 -21.78 11.56
N ASP A 53 8.15 -20.97 10.50
CA ASP A 53 9.16 -19.91 10.42
C ASP A 53 8.57 -18.54 10.82
N GLU A 54 8.96 -18.05 12.01
CA GLU A 54 8.53 -16.75 12.52
C GLU A 54 9.04 -15.58 11.67
N ASP A 55 10.29 -15.62 11.20
CA ASP A 55 10.87 -14.53 10.41
C ASP A 55 10.21 -14.44 9.03
N TYR A 56 9.88 -15.58 8.42
CA TYR A 56 9.09 -15.65 7.20
C TYR A 56 7.70 -15.03 7.41
N ARG A 57 7.03 -15.37 8.50
CA ARG A 57 5.72 -14.82 8.88
C ARG A 57 5.79 -13.30 9.09
N ARG A 58 6.80 -12.84 9.83
CA ARG A 58 7.01 -11.42 10.13
C ARG A 58 7.23 -10.62 8.85
N ARG A 59 8.04 -11.13 7.92
CA ARG A 59 8.27 -10.51 6.60
C ARG A 59 6.98 -10.36 5.80
N ILE A 60 6.12 -11.39 5.80
CA ILE A 60 4.81 -11.32 5.13
C ILE A 60 3.93 -10.25 5.78
N LEU A 61 3.88 -10.22 7.11
CA LEU A 61 3.10 -9.24 7.86
C LEU A 61 3.58 -7.81 7.58
N THR A 62 4.89 -7.57 7.49
CA THR A 62 5.43 -6.24 7.13
C THR A 62 4.93 -5.78 5.75
N GLN A 63 4.91 -6.67 4.75
CA GLN A 63 4.39 -6.33 3.42
C GLN A 63 2.87 -6.07 3.45
N LEU A 64 2.13 -6.89 4.19
CA LEU A 64 0.68 -6.70 4.37
C LEU A 64 0.39 -5.35 5.04
N ASN A 65 1.06 -5.04 6.14
CA ASN A 65 0.92 -3.80 6.88
C ASN A 65 1.24 -2.58 6.00
N ARG A 66 2.21 -2.68 5.08
CA ARG A 66 2.51 -1.60 4.13
C ARG A 66 1.34 -1.33 3.18
N GLY A 67 0.73 -2.40 2.66
CA GLY A 67 -0.48 -2.30 1.84
C GLY A 67 -1.65 -1.71 2.61
N GLU A 68 -1.94 -2.25 3.79
CA GLU A 68 -3.02 -1.79 4.67
C GLU A 68 -2.85 -0.32 5.09
N SER A 69 -1.64 0.09 5.46
CA SER A 69 -1.32 1.47 5.82
C SER A 69 -1.54 2.42 4.65
N ARG A 70 -1.15 2.03 3.42
CA ARG A 70 -1.45 2.81 2.21
C ARG A 70 -2.95 2.92 1.97
N HIS A 71 -3.69 1.84 2.17
CA HIS A 71 -5.15 1.86 2.07
C HIS A 71 -5.80 2.69 3.19
N ALA A 72 -5.22 2.75 4.39
CA ALA A 72 -5.68 3.63 5.47
C ALA A 72 -5.54 5.10 5.08
N VAL A 73 -4.39 5.52 4.55
CA VAL A 73 -4.19 6.89 4.01
C VAL A 73 -5.18 7.19 2.90
N ALA A 74 -5.34 6.29 1.92
CA ALA A 74 -6.27 6.48 0.82
C ALA A 74 -7.73 6.61 1.30
N ARG A 75 -8.13 5.85 2.32
CA ARG A 75 -9.45 5.98 2.95
C ARG A 75 -9.61 7.30 3.71
N ALA A 76 -8.58 7.76 4.40
CA ALA A 76 -8.61 9.06 5.08
C ALA A 76 -8.75 10.23 4.09
N ILE A 77 -8.05 10.16 2.94
CA ILE A 77 -8.19 11.13 1.86
C ILE A 77 -9.59 11.04 1.24
N CYS A 78 -10.03 9.83 0.88
CA CYS A 78 -11.35 9.56 0.32
C CYS A 78 -12.41 9.43 1.41
N HIS A 79 -12.51 10.40 2.32
CA HIS A 79 -13.45 10.36 3.45
C HIS A 79 -14.93 10.47 3.01
N GLY A 80 -15.18 11.10 1.86
CA GLY A 80 -16.52 11.26 1.30
C GLY A 80 -17.19 9.91 1.00
N GLN A 81 -18.48 9.77 1.35
CA GLN A 81 -19.32 8.62 1.02
C GLN A 81 -18.91 7.26 1.61
N LYS A 82 -17.94 7.15 2.53
CA LYS A 82 -17.46 5.82 2.98
C LYS A 82 -16.05 5.48 2.50
N GLY A 83 -15.47 6.31 1.62
CA GLY A 83 -14.42 5.86 0.70
C GLY A 83 -14.94 4.95 -0.42
N GLU A 84 -16.26 4.93 -0.63
CA GLU A 84 -16.90 4.13 -1.68
C GLU A 84 -16.94 4.91 -3.00
N ILE A 85 -16.51 4.25 -4.08
CA ILE A 85 -16.60 4.78 -5.44
C ILE A 85 -17.97 4.42 -6.00
N ARG A 86 -18.88 5.40 -6.06
CA ARG A 86 -20.28 5.19 -6.52
C ARG A 86 -20.51 5.54 -7.99
N LYS A 87 -19.48 5.92 -8.76
CA LYS A 87 -19.62 6.23 -10.19
C LYS A 87 -20.01 4.97 -10.96
N ARG A 88 -21.03 5.03 -11.83
CA ARG A 88 -21.53 3.88 -12.61
C ARG A 88 -20.63 3.49 -13.79
N TYR A 89 -19.84 4.43 -14.33
CA TYR A 89 -19.04 4.21 -15.55
C TYR A 89 -17.58 3.96 -15.20
N THR A 90 -16.95 3.01 -15.88
CA THR A 90 -15.54 2.61 -15.67
C THR A 90 -14.58 3.79 -15.73
N ASN A 91 -14.66 4.63 -16.77
CA ASN A 91 -13.78 5.80 -16.90
C ASN A 91 -13.89 6.76 -15.71
N GLY A 92 -15.11 6.97 -15.18
CA GLY A 92 -15.32 7.81 -14.00
C GLY A 92 -14.81 7.19 -12.69
N GLN A 93 -14.74 5.86 -12.61
CA GLN A 93 -14.09 5.15 -11.49
C GLN A 93 -12.56 5.23 -11.61
N GLU A 94 -12.04 5.08 -12.83
CA GLU A 94 -10.60 5.18 -13.13
C GLU A 94 -10.05 6.57 -12.82
N ASP A 95 -10.74 7.65 -13.23
CA ASP A 95 -10.35 9.03 -12.92
C ASP A 95 -10.31 9.28 -11.41
N GLN A 96 -11.31 8.79 -10.68
CA GLN A 96 -11.37 8.92 -9.22
C GLN A 96 -10.23 8.15 -8.54
N LEU A 97 -9.94 6.92 -9.00
CA LEU A 97 -8.84 6.10 -8.50
C LEU A 97 -7.47 6.70 -8.85
N GLY A 98 -7.31 7.23 -10.05
CA GLY A 98 -6.09 7.88 -10.51
C GLY A 98 -5.79 9.13 -9.69
N THR A 99 -6.80 9.99 -9.50
CA THR A 99 -6.68 11.19 -8.66
C THR A 99 -6.39 10.83 -7.21
N LEU A 100 -7.08 9.83 -6.65
CA LEU A 100 -6.82 9.35 -5.29
C LEU A 100 -5.39 8.82 -5.15
N GLY A 101 -4.90 8.09 -6.15
CA GLY A 101 -3.52 7.62 -6.21
C GLY A 101 -2.52 8.77 -6.21
N LEU A 102 -2.77 9.81 -7.01
CA LEU A 102 -1.93 11.01 -7.08
C LEU A 102 -1.85 11.73 -5.73
N VAL A 103 -3.00 12.02 -5.10
CA VAL A 103 -3.05 12.71 -3.80
C VAL A 103 -2.41 11.86 -2.70
N THR A 104 -2.65 10.54 -2.70
CA THR A 104 -2.01 9.63 -1.74
C THR A 104 -0.49 9.67 -1.88
N ASN A 105 0.04 9.65 -3.11
CA ASN A 105 1.47 9.73 -3.36
C ASN A 105 2.05 11.10 -2.97
N ALA A 106 1.30 12.19 -3.19
CA ALA A 106 1.71 13.53 -2.78
C ALA A 106 1.82 13.64 -1.25
N VAL A 107 0.88 13.07 -0.51
CA VAL A 107 0.94 12.96 0.96
C VAL A 107 2.17 12.18 1.41
N VAL A 108 2.43 11.02 0.79
CA VAL A 108 3.61 10.19 1.12
C VAL A 108 4.91 10.94 0.85
N LEU A 109 4.99 11.68 -0.26
CA LEU A 109 6.14 12.51 -0.59
C LEU A 109 6.34 13.61 0.45
N TRP A 110 5.27 14.33 0.81
CA TRP A 110 5.29 15.36 1.84
C TRP A 110 5.79 14.79 3.17
N ASN A 111 5.24 13.66 3.61
CA ASN A 111 5.69 12.98 4.83
C ASN A 111 7.17 12.61 4.77
N THR A 112 7.64 12.09 3.65
CA THR A 112 9.05 11.69 3.49
C THR A 112 9.99 12.89 3.61
N ILE A 113 9.63 14.02 2.99
CA ILE A 113 10.42 15.27 3.07
C ILE A 113 10.46 15.79 4.52
N TYR A 114 9.32 15.85 5.20
CA TYR A 114 9.26 16.35 6.58
C TYR A 114 9.89 15.39 7.59
N MET A 115 9.82 14.07 7.36
CA MET A 115 10.56 13.09 8.16
C MET A 115 12.06 13.31 8.04
N GLN A 116 12.59 13.53 6.83
CA GLN A 116 14.01 13.83 6.65
C GLN A 116 14.39 15.13 7.37
N ALA A 117 13.59 16.19 7.22
CA ALA A 117 13.81 17.45 7.91
C ALA A 117 13.80 17.30 9.45
N ALA A 118 12.92 16.45 10.00
CA ALA A 118 12.88 16.13 11.42
C ALA A 118 14.13 15.36 11.88
N LEU A 119 14.59 14.38 11.11
CA LEU A 119 15.84 13.65 11.41
C LEU A 119 17.04 14.59 11.40
N ASP A 120 17.12 15.50 10.43
CA ASP A 120 18.22 16.46 10.33
C ASP A 120 18.19 17.49 11.48
N HIS A 121 16.99 17.89 11.91
CA HIS A 121 16.81 18.75 13.09
C HIS A 121 17.30 18.07 14.37
N LEU A 122 16.92 16.80 14.60
CA LEU A 122 17.36 16.02 15.77
C LEU A 122 18.88 15.83 15.77
N ARG A 123 19.48 15.51 14.62
CA ARG A 123 20.95 15.42 14.49
C ARG A 123 21.63 16.75 14.81
N ALA A 124 21.08 17.88 14.36
CA ALA A 124 21.62 19.20 14.65
C ALA A 124 21.54 19.57 16.14
N GLN A 125 20.59 18.99 16.88
CA GLN A 125 20.46 19.12 18.34
C GLN A 125 21.42 18.20 19.13
N GLY A 126 22.15 17.32 18.44
CA GLY A 126 23.09 16.38 19.06
C GLY A 126 22.46 15.06 19.52
N GLU A 127 21.22 14.77 19.13
CA GLU A 127 20.55 13.51 19.44
C GLU A 127 21.17 12.34 18.67
N THR A 128 21.40 11.22 19.37
CA THR A 128 21.90 9.99 18.76
C THR A 128 20.74 9.18 18.18
N LEU A 129 20.68 9.08 16.85
CA LEU A 129 19.64 8.34 16.14
C LEU A 129 20.18 6.97 15.71
N ASN A 130 19.48 5.89 16.08
CA ASN A 130 19.84 4.54 15.64
C ASN A 130 19.35 4.28 14.21
N ASP A 131 20.22 3.75 13.36
CA ASP A 131 19.87 3.41 11.98
C ASP A 131 18.76 2.36 11.88
N GLU A 132 18.67 1.44 12.86
CA GLU A 132 17.59 0.46 12.93
C GLU A 132 16.20 1.09 13.10
N ASP A 133 16.11 2.20 13.84
CA ASP A 133 14.85 2.90 14.07
C ASP A 133 14.46 3.74 12.86
N ILE A 134 15.45 4.37 12.20
CA ILE A 134 15.25 5.07 10.93
C ILE A 134 14.73 4.09 9.86
N ALA A 135 15.27 2.88 9.80
CA ALA A 135 14.85 1.84 8.85
C ALA A 135 13.39 1.38 9.06
N ARG A 136 12.80 1.62 10.25
CA ARG A 136 11.42 1.26 10.58
C ARG A 136 10.43 2.39 10.31
N LEU A 137 10.88 3.60 9.96
CA LEU A 137 10.01 4.74 9.68
C LEU A 137 9.08 4.45 8.49
N SER A 138 7.83 4.89 8.62
CA SER A 138 6.82 4.76 7.57
C SER A 138 6.20 6.11 7.21
N PRO A 139 6.33 6.59 5.97
CA PRO A 139 5.75 7.85 5.51
C PRO A 139 4.23 7.77 5.28
N LEU A 140 3.56 6.74 5.83
CA LEU A 140 2.13 6.50 5.67
C LEU A 140 1.30 7.04 6.85
N CYS A 141 1.91 7.83 7.73
CA CYS A 141 1.17 8.52 8.80
C CYS A 141 0.30 9.65 8.22
N HIS A 142 -0.89 9.85 8.77
CA HIS A 142 -1.84 10.85 8.24
C HIS A 142 -2.62 11.60 9.33
N GLY A 143 -2.29 11.39 10.62
CA GLY A 143 -3.00 12.04 11.73
C GLY A 143 -2.76 13.55 11.82
N HIS A 144 -1.63 14.03 11.30
CA HIS A 144 -1.28 15.46 11.27
C HIS A 144 -1.87 16.22 10.07
N ILE A 145 -2.54 15.52 9.14
CA ILE A 145 -3.10 16.11 7.91
C ILE A 145 -4.57 16.39 8.15
N ASN A 146 -4.95 17.65 7.98
CA ASN A 146 -6.36 18.01 8.02
C ASN A 146 -7.04 17.63 6.69
N MET A 147 -7.90 16.60 6.71
CA MET A 147 -8.68 16.16 5.55
C MET A 147 -10.07 16.80 5.46
N LEU A 148 -10.53 17.44 6.55
CA LEU A 148 -11.89 17.96 6.71
C LEU A 148 -11.90 19.36 7.32
N GLY A 149 -12.85 20.20 6.90
CA GLY A 149 -13.03 21.53 7.47
C GLY A 149 -12.40 22.65 6.64
N HIS A 150 -11.92 23.69 7.31
CA HIS A 150 -11.50 24.93 6.66
C HIS A 150 -10.02 24.90 6.27
N TYR A 151 -9.76 25.26 5.01
CA TYR A 151 -8.40 25.42 4.48
C TYR A 151 -8.12 26.90 4.27
N SER A 152 -7.00 27.37 4.82
CA SER A 152 -6.44 28.65 4.39
C SER A 152 -5.38 28.40 3.32
N PHE A 153 -5.53 29.04 2.17
CA PHE A 153 -4.56 28.98 1.08
C PHE A 153 -3.54 30.14 1.16
N THR A 154 -3.54 30.91 2.24
CA THR A 154 -2.51 31.92 2.50
C THR A 154 -1.20 31.21 2.85
N LEU A 155 -0.34 31.03 1.86
CA LEU A 155 0.99 30.46 2.04
C LEU A 155 1.90 31.46 2.76
N ALA A 156 2.60 30.99 3.80
CA ALA A 156 3.66 31.79 4.41
C ALA A 156 4.75 32.09 3.38
N GLU A 157 5.31 33.30 3.41
CA GLU A 157 6.28 33.76 2.41
C GLU A 157 7.49 32.83 2.26
N LEU A 158 7.91 32.19 3.36
CA LEU A 158 8.97 31.16 3.37
C LEU A 158 8.61 29.96 2.49
N VAL A 159 7.37 29.48 2.56
CA VAL A 159 6.91 28.33 1.75
C VAL A 159 6.80 28.72 0.29
N THR A 160 6.35 29.95 -0.01
CA THR A 160 6.32 30.48 -1.37
C THR A 160 7.73 30.57 -1.99
N LYS A 161 8.76 30.81 -1.17
CA LYS A 161 10.18 30.79 -1.57
C LYS A 161 10.78 29.38 -1.67
N GLY A 162 9.99 28.33 -1.42
CA GLY A 162 10.42 26.94 -1.51
C GLY A 162 11.02 26.37 -0.23
N HIS A 163 10.96 27.10 0.90
CA HIS A 163 11.39 26.56 2.19
C HIS A 163 10.31 25.68 2.83
N LEU A 164 10.72 24.80 3.73
CA LEU A 164 9.80 23.98 4.52
C LEU A 164 9.09 24.83 5.59
N ARG A 165 7.89 24.40 5.96
CA ARG A 165 7.22 24.92 7.15
C ARG A 165 8.06 24.54 8.38
N PRO A 166 8.18 25.43 9.37
CA PRO A 166 8.82 25.09 10.65
C PRO A 166 8.18 23.84 11.28
N LEU A 167 9.02 23.00 11.89
CA LEU A 167 8.56 21.87 12.69
C LEU A 167 7.83 22.40 13.93
N LYS A 168 6.81 21.68 14.39
CA LYS A 168 6.13 22.01 15.65
C LYS A 168 7.02 21.61 16.82
N GLU A 169 7.10 22.45 17.84
CA GLU A 169 7.75 22.09 19.09
C GLU A 169 6.86 21.13 19.91
N ALA A 170 7.46 20.25 20.69
CA ALA A 170 6.74 19.20 21.42
C ALA A 170 5.71 19.76 22.42
N SER A 171 5.95 20.95 22.99
CA SER A 171 5.04 21.63 23.92
C SER A 171 3.70 22.07 23.31
N GLU A 172 3.64 22.21 21.98
CA GLU A 172 2.42 22.61 21.26
C GLU A 172 1.55 21.43 20.85
N ALA A 173 2.09 20.20 20.89
CA ALA A 173 1.40 18.99 20.42
C ALA A 173 0.39 18.42 21.45
N GLU A 174 0.58 18.68 22.75
CA GLU A 174 -0.29 18.17 23.82
C GLU A 174 -1.65 18.89 23.91
N ASN A 175 -1.79 20.07 23.28
CA ASN A 175 -3.01 20.90 23.38
C ASN A 175 -4.07 20.62 22.31
N VAL A 176 -3.92 19.57 21.49
CA VAL A 176 -4.83 19.29 20.34
C VAL A 176 -5.37 17.84 20.36
N ALA A 177 -5.36 17.16 21.52
CA ALA A 177 -6.00 15.86 21.69
C ALA A 177 -7.49 15.99 22.06
#